data_AF-A0A3D5F9I3-F1
#
_entry.id   AF-A0A3D5F9I3-F1
#
_cell.length_a   1.000
_cell.length_b   1.000
_cell.length_c   1.000
_cell.angle_alpha   90.00
_cell.angle_beta   90.00
_cell.angle_gamma   90.00
#
_symmetry.space_group_name_H-M   'P 1'
#
loop_
_entity.id
_entity.type
_entity.pdbx_description
1 polymer ?
#
loop_
_entity_poly.entity_id
_entity_poly.type
_entity_poly.pdbx_seq_one_letter_code
_entity_poly.pdbx_strand_id
1 'polypeptide(L)'
;MQLTNKASVATALAGAACALLGTPAVQAEEDMLKDWKFDTAILYYGETDRVSLAEGVINATKTNDDDSIFNVKLVIDTLTGASANGAVAQPYAQTFSRPSGKDGYVVNAGETPLDDTFRDTRVQV
;
A
#
# COMPACT_ATOMS: atom_id res chain seq x y z
N MET A 1 -12.82 14.22 -19.54
CA MET A 1 -12.06 13.10 -20.13
C MET A 1 -12.05 11.97 -19.12
N GLN A 2 -12.71 10.85 -19.41
CA GLN A 2 -12.77 9.67 -18.53
C GLN A 2 -11.55 8.78 -18.79
N LEU A 3 -10.83 8.42 -17.73
CA LEU A 3 -9.69 7.49 -17.78
C LEU A 3 -10.18 6.12 -18.26
N THR A 4 -9.86 5.79 -19.51
CA THR A 4 -10.48 4.69 -20.27
C THR A 4 -9.73 3.36 -20.17
N ASN A 5 -8.90 3.16 -19.14
CA ASN A 5 -8.22 1.88 -18.91
C ASN A 5 -7.87 1.70 -17.42
N LYS A 6 -8.80 1.14 -16.65
CA LYS A 6 -8.48 0.53 -15.35
C LYS A 6 -8.34 -0.97 -15.59
N ALA A 7 -7.12 -1.48 -15.62
CA ALA A 7 -6.92 -2.92 -15.55
C ALA A 7 -7.65 -3.43 -14.30
N SER A 8 -8.47 -4.48 -14.45
CA SER A 8 -9.22 -5.06 -13.34
C SER A 8 -8.25 -5.65 -12.33
N VAL A 9 -8.29 -5.17 -11.08
CA VAL A 9 -7.47 -5.69 -9.97
C VAL A 9 -7.66 -7.20 -9.81
N ALA A 10 -8.88 -7.69 -10.05
CA ALA A 10 -9.18 -9.13 -10.03
C ALA A 10 -8.40 -9.90 -11.11
N THR A 11 -8.24 -9.33 -12.31
CA THR A 11 -7.46 -9.94 -13.40
C THR A 11 -5.96 -9.91 -13.09
N ALA A 12 -5.46 -8.82 -12.50
CA ALA A 12 -4.07 -8.73 -12.07
C ALA A 12 -3.76 -9.75 -10.96
N LEU A 13 -4.66 -9.90 -9.98
CA LEU A 13 -4.53 -10.87 -8.89
C LEU A 13 -4.61 -12.31 -9.39
N ALA A 14 -5.56 -12.61 -10.28
CA ALA A 14 -5.67 -13.92 -10.92
C ALA A 14 -4.42 -14.25 -11.75
N GLY A 15 -3.88 -13.28 -12.49
CA GLY A 15 -2.62 -13.42 -13.23
C GLY A 15 -1.43 -13.72 -12.32
N ALA A 16 -1.31 -13.00 -11.20
CA ALA A 16 -0.26 -13.25 -10.21
C ALA A 16 -0.39 -14.64 -9.56
N ALA A 17 -1.60 -15.05 -9.19
CA ALA A 17 -1.85 -16.38 -8.64
C ALA A 17 -1.54 -17.50 -9.64
N CYS A 18 -1.93 -17.34 -10.90
CA CYS A 18 -1.60 -18.29 -11.96
C CYS A 18 -0.10 -18.33 -12.27
N ALA A 19 0.60 -17.19 -12.24
CA ALA A 19 2.05 -17.15 -12.42
C ALA A 19 2.78 -17.87 -11.28
N LEU A 20 2.31 -17.71 -10.04
CA LEU A 20 2.85 -18.40 -8.87
C LEU A 20 2.60 -19.91 -8.96
N LEU A 21 1.36 -20.32 -9.20
CA LEU A 21 0.94 -21.74 -9.26
C LEU A 21 1.40 -22.46 -10.53
N GLY A 22 1.63 -21.73 -11.61
CA GLY A 22 2.01 -22.26 -12.92
C GLY A 22 3.51 -22.50 -13.09
N THR A 23 4.32 -22.28 -12.04
CA THR A 23 5.74 -22.63 -12.07
C THR A 23 5.89 -24.15 -12.09
N PRO A 24 6.41 -24.77 -13.16
CA PRO A 24 6.62 -26.21 -13.19
C PRO A 24 7.67 -26.60 -12.16
N ALA A 25 7.45 -27.71 -11.45
CA ALA A 25 8.43 -28.29 -10.55
C ALA A 25 9.68 -28.71 -11.35
N VAL A 26 10.72 -27.87 -11.33
CA VAL A 26 12.04 -28.21 -11.87
C VAL A 26 12.68 -29.22 -10.93
N GLN A 27 13.13 -30.36 -11.49
CA GLN A 27 13.95 -31.34 -10.75
C GLN A 27 15.33 -30.73 -10.44
N ALA A 28 15.73 -30.84 -9.18
CA ALA A 28 16.86 -30.17 -8.56
C ALA A 28 18.25 -30.56 -9.11
N GLU A 29 19.02 -29.55 -9.53
CA GLU A 29 20.43 -29.40 -9.11
C GLU A 29 20.41 -28.44 -7.92
N GLU A 30 21.14 -28.75 -6.83
CA GLU A 30 21.21 -28.05 -5.54
C GLU A 30 20.23 -26.90 -5.36
N ASP A 31 19.16 -27.16 -4.59
CA ASP A 31 18.10 -26.22 -4.25
C ASP A 31 18.71 -24.97 -3.59
N MET A 32 19.10 -23.98 -4.42
CA MET A 32 19.75 -22.73 -4.01
C MET A 32 18.89 -21.93 -3.01
N LEU A 33 17.61 -22.31 -2.87
CA LEU A 33 16.64 -21.72 -1.97
C LEU A 33 16.41 -22.54 -0.69
N LYS A 34 16.97 -23.74 -0.56
CA LYS A 34 16.73 -24.64 0.58
C LYS A 34 17.08 -24.01 1.93
N ASP A 35 18.17 -23.23 1.95
CA ASP A 35 18.64 -22.54 3.15
C ASP A 35 17.97 -21.18 3.36
N TRP A 36 17.16 -20.74 2.38
CA TRP A 36 16.43 -19.48 2.41
C TRP A 36 14.96 -19.70 2.81
N LYS A 37 14.51 -18.92 3.78
CA LYS A 37 13.11 -18.82 4.18
C LYS A 37 12.58 -17.46 3.77
N PHE A 38 11.46 -17.46 3.05
CA PHE A 38 10.78 -16.26 2.61
C PHE A 38 9.43 -16.15 3.31
N ASP A 39 9.24 -15.11 4.12
CA ASP A 39 7.95 -14.75 4.69
C ASP A 39 7.41 -13.54 3.93
N THR A 40 6.16 -13.62 3.49
CA THR A 40 5.50 -12.50 2.80
C THR A 40 4.16 -12.22 3.46
N ALA A 41 3.80 -10.95 3.56
CA ALA A 41 2.53 -10.51 4.11
C ALA A 41 2.01 -9.30 3.36
N ILE A 42 0.68 -9.20 3.26
CA ILE A 42 -0.02 -8.04 2.72
C ILE A 42 -1.06 -7.61 3.75
N LEU A 43 -1.10 -6.32 4.05
CA LEU A 43 -2.12 -5.70 4.90
C LEU A 43 -2.88 -4.67 4.08
N TYR A 44 -4.20 -4.77 4.07
CA TYR A 44 -5.09 -3.77 3.52
C TYR A 44 -6.07 -3.31 4.60
N TYR A 45 -6.18 -2.01 4.78
CA TYR A 45 -7.13 -1.37 5.66
C TYR A 45 -7.81 -0.21 4.93
N GLY A 46 -9.10 -0.02 5.13
CA GLY A 46 -9.83 1.04 4.46
C GLY A 46 -11.05 1.46 5.26
N GLU A 47 -11.24 2.76 5.38
CA GLU A 47 -12.43 3.37 5.96
C GLU A 47 -13.30 3.97 4.85
N THR A 48 -14.63 3.89 5.01
CA THR A 48 -15.56 4.53 4.06
C THR A 48 -15.36 6.04 4.08
N ASP A 49 -15.16 6.63 2.89
CA ASP A 49 -14.94 8.07 2.67
C ASP A 49 -13.77 8.66 3.48
N ARG A 50 -12.78 7.82 3.82
CA ARG A 50 -11.66 8.16 4.71
C ARG A 50 -10.36 7.53 4.22
N VAL A 51 -9.39 7.42 5.13
CA VAL A 51 -8.05 6.89 4.86
C VAL A 51 -8.10 5.40 4.51
N SER A 52 -7.18 5.02 3.64
CA SER A 52 -6.89 3.65 3.24
C SER A 52 -5.39 3.42 3.30
N LEU A 53 -5.01 2.19 3.64
CA LEU A 53 -3.65 1.73 3.77
C LEU A 53 -3.49 0.42 2.99
N ALA A 54 -2.40 0.33 2.24
CA ALA A 54 -1.91 -0.91 1.65
C ALA A 54 -0.43 -1.07 1.99
N GLU A 55 -0.08 -2.16 2.66
CA GLU A 55 1.27 -2.51 3.06
C GLU A 55 1.64 -3.90 2.54
N GLY A 56 2.88 -4.04 2.07
CA GLY A 56 3.50 -5.29 1.68
C GLY A 56 4.82 -5.49 2.41
N VAL A 57 5.02 -6.70 2.94
CA VAL A 57 6.23 -7.10 3.65
C VAL A 57 6.84 -8.32 2.97
N ILE A 58 8.15 -8.28 2.74
CA ILE A 58 8.96 -9.40 2.27
C ILE A 58 10.12 -9.56 3.23
N ASN A 59 10.28 -10.75 3.81
CA ASN A 59 11.36 -11.11 4.71
C ASN A 59 12.12 -12.30 4.13
N ALA A 60 13.42 -12.15 3.92
CA ALA A 60 14.30 -13.21 3.44
C ALA A 60 15.31 -13.54 4.53
N THR A 61 15.31 -14.79 4.97
CA THR A 61 16.19 -15.28 6.05
C THR A 61 17.00 -16.45 5.53
N LYS A 62 18.33 -16.37 5.60
CA LYS A 62 19.22 -17.49 5.32
C LYS A 62 19.88 -17.97 6.60
N THR A 63 19.85 -19.27 6.85
CA THR A 63 20.68 -19.90 7.88
C THR A 63 21.91 -20.50 7.18
N ASN A 64 23.11 -20.12 7.59
CA ASN A 64 24.35 -20.66 7.06
C ASN A 64 24.75 -21.95 7.80
N ASP A 65 25.69 -22.71 7.24
CA ASP A 65 26.16 -23.98 7.81
C ASP A 65 26.82 -23.84 9.20
N ASP A 66 27.26 -22.63 9.56
CA ASP A 66 27.83 -22.29 10.87
C ASP A 66 26.77 -21.80 11.87
N ASP A 67 25.49 -22.05 11.59
CA ASP A 67 24.31 -21.57 12.32
C ASP A 67 24.11 -20.04 12.35
N SER A 68 24.95 -19.26 11.66
CA SER A 68 24.73 -17.81 11.55
C SER A 68 23.52 -17.48 10.69
N ILE A 69 22.80 -16.40 11.05
CA ILE A 69 21.57 -15.98 10.37
C ILE A 69 21.83 -14.67 9.61
N PHE A 70 21.56 -14.68 8.32
CA PHE A 70 21.45 -13.47 7.50
C PHE A 70 19.98 -13.16 7.27
N ASN A 71 19.55 -11.93 7.55
CA ASN A 71 18.17 -11.50 7.41
C ASN A 71 18.08 -10.17 6.66
N VAL A 72 17.15 -10.10 5.70
CA VAL A 72 16.81 -8.88 4.96
C VAL A 72 15.30 -8.75 4.95
N LYS A 73 14.79 -7.57 5.33
CA LYS A 73 13.35 -7.29 5.37
C LYS A 73 13.05 -6.04 4.57
N LEU A 74 12.14 -6.14 3.61
CA LEU A 74 11.60 -5.02 2.86
C LEU A 74 10.15 -4.78 3.27
N VAL A 75 9.82 -3.56 3.65
CA VAL A 75 8.44 -3.11 3.90
C VAL A 75 8.14 -1.94 2.99
N ILE A 76 7.02 -2.02 2.28
CA ILE A 76 6.50 -0.93 1.45
C ILE A 76 5.07 -0.70 1.88
N ASP A 77 4.75 0.52 2.30
CA ASP A 77 3.40 0.89 2.66
C ASP A 77 2.97 2.20 2.01
N THR A 78 1.67 2.30 1.76
CA THR A 78 1.04 3.46 1.15
C THR A 78 -0.19 3.83 1.95
N LEU A 79 -0.35 5.12 2.27
CA LEU A 79 -1.57 5.68 2.83
C LEU A 79 -2.17 6.70 1.85
N THR A 80 -3.48 6.61 1.63
CA THR A 80 -4.20 7.60 0.80
C THR A 80 -5.65 7.69 1.20
N GLY A 81 -6.38 8.68 0.68
CA GLY A 81 -7.80 8.90 0.97
C GLY A 81 -8.01 10.19 1.76
N ALA A 82 -9.28 10.52 2.00
CA ALA A 82 -9.64 11.75 2.67
C ALA A 82 -9.24 11.69 4.16
N SER A 83 -8.44 12.64 4.62
CA SER A 83 -7.98 12.74 6.01
C SER A 83 -8.29 14.11 6.59
N ALA A 84 -8.52 14.21 7.90
CA ALA A 84 -8.82 15.48 8.53
C ALA A 84 -7.66 16.48 8.33
N ASN A 85 -7.96 17.67 7.83
CA ASN A 85 -6.94 18.70 7.54
C ASN A 85 -6.45 19.43 8.81
N GLY A 86 -6.92 19.03 9.99
CA GLY A 86 -6.62 19.64 11.29
C GLY A 86 -7.61 20.71 11.77
N ALA A 87 -8.49 21.20 10.90
CA ALA A 87 -9.56 22.13 11.30
C ALA A 87 -10.75 21.38 11.93
N VAL A 88 -11.42 22.06 12.85
CA VAL A 88 -12.64 21.55 13.51
C VAL A 88 -13.88 21.91 12.70
N ALA A 89 -14.95 21.11 12.82
CA ALA A 89 -16.24 21.45 12.23
C ALA A 89 -16.77 22.77 12.80
N GLN A 90 -17.32 23.64 11.95
CA GLN A 90 -17.87 24.94 12.33
C GLN A 90 -19.35 25.03 11.95
N PRO A 91 -20.16 25.87 12.63
CA PRO A 91 -21.57 26.04 12.31
C PRO A 91 -21.83 26.83 11.02
N TYR A 92 -20.78 27.26 10.33
CA TYR A 92 -20.81 27.95 9.04
C TYR A 92 -19.83 27.27 8.08
N ALA A 93 -20.03 27.49 6.77
CA ALA A 93 -19.16 26.92 5.75
C ALA A 93 -17.72 27.46 5.87
N GLN A 94 -16.74 26.59 5.66
CA GLN A 94 -15.31 26.92 5.72
C GLN A 94 -14.67 26.73 4.34
N THR A 95 -13.77 27.63 3.95
CA THR A 95 -13.04 27.54 2.67
C THR A 95 -11.57 27.31 2.94
N PHE A 96 -10.99 26.31 2.28
CA PHE A 96 -9.57 25.96 2.39
C PHE A 96 -8.89 26.06 1.03
N SER A 97 -7.67 26.57 1.02
CA SER A 97 -6.80 26.57 -0.16
C SER A 97 -6.01 25.27 -0.22
N ARG A 98 -5.82 24.71 -1.42
CA ARG A 98 -4.94 23.56 -1.64
C ARG A 98 -3.46 24.00 -1.61
N PRO A 99 -2.49 23.09 -1.37
CA PRO A 99 -1.07 23.44 -1.23
C PRO A 99 -0.44 24.22 -2.40
N SER A 100 -0.94 24.04 -3.63
CA SER A 100 -0.45 24.78 -4.81
C SER A 100 -1.03 26.20 -4.94
N GLY A 101 -2.00 26.57 -4.11
CA GLY A 101 -2.73 27.84 -4.16
C GLY A 101 -3.59 28.02 -5.42
N LYS A 102 -3.62 27.05 -6.33
CA LYS A 102 -4.35 27.12 -7.60
C LYS A 102 -5.79 26.64 -7.50
N ASP A 103 -6.17 26.09 -6.37
CA ASP A 103 -7.47 25.48 -6.14
C ASP A 103 -7.83 25.55 -4.65
N GLY A 104 -9.11 25.38 -4.34
CA GLY A 104 -9.63 25.37 -2.99
C GLY A 104 -10.91 24.55 -2.90
N TYR A 105 -11.32 24.24 -1.68
CA TYR A 105 -12.56 23.51 -1.43
C TYR A 105 -13.34 24.16 -0.30
N VAL A 106 -14.66 23.95 -0.33
CA VAL A 106 -15.59 24.42 0.70
C VAL A 106 -16.10 23.21 1.47
N VAL A 107 -16.09 23.32 2.78
CA VAL A 107 -16.65 22.35 3.72
C VAL A 107 -17.93 22.94 4.29
N ASN A 108 -19.03 22.19 4.26
CA ASN A 108 -20.31 22.72 4.73
C ASN A 108 -20.33 22.87 6.26
N ALA A 109 -21.30 23.64 6.75
CA ALA A 109 -21.54 23.77 8.18
C ALA A 109 -21.78 22.40 8.82
N GLY A 110 -21.10 22.13 9.93
CA GLY A 110 -21.19 20.88 10.70
C GLY A 110 -20.36 19.71 10.16
N GLU A 111 -19.73 19.84 8.99
CA GLU A 111 -18.88 18.79 8.43
C GLU A 111 -17.44 18.90 8.93
N THR A 112 -16.76 17.76 9.07
CA THR A 112 -15.33 17.73 9.39
C THR A 112 -14.54 18.06 8.12
N PRO A 113 -13.67 19.06 8.13
CA PRO A 113 -12.83 19.37 6.98
C PRO A 113 -11.86 18.22 6.65
N LEU A 114 -12.00 17.65 5.45
CA LEU A 114 -11.14 16.57 4.95
C LEU A 114 -10.31 17.05 3.75
N ASP A 115 -9.05 16.64 3.70
CA ASP A 115 -8.15 16.76 2.56
C ASP A 115 -8.11 15.43 1.80
N ASP A 116 -8.61 15.45 0.57
CA ASP A 116 -8.67 14.30 -0.35
C ASP A 116 -7.38 14.08 -1.15
N THR A 117 -6.39 14.96 -1.01
CA THR A 117 -5.12 14.89 -1.75
C THR A 117 -4.06 14.06 -1.03
N PHE A 118 -4.33 13.61 0.18
CA PHE A 118 -3.36 12.90 1.00
C PHE A 118 -2.88 11.61 0.31
N ARG A 119 -1.56 11.55 0.10
CA ARG A 119 -0.83 10.43 -0.46
C ARG A 119 0.52 10.37 0.23
N ASP A 120 0.77 9.27 0.92
CA ASP A 120 2.05 8.95 1.56
C ASP A 120 2.50 7.57 1.09
N THR A 121 3.78 7.41 0.79
CA THR A 121 4.39 6.16 0.35
C THR A 121 5.74 6.03 1.01
N ARG A 122 5.89 4.96 1.80
CA ARG A 122 7.05 4.72 2.64
C ARG A 122 7.70 3.40 2.26
N VAL A 123 9.02 3.37 2.36
CA VAL A 123 9.85 2.18 2.11
C VAL A 123 10.82 2.03 3.28
N GLN A 124 10.89 0.83 3.85
CA GLN A 124 11.83 0.46 4.91
C GLN A 124 12.61 -0.79 4.47
N VAL A 125 13.92 -0.78 4.72
CA VAL A 125 14.88 -1.86 4.43
C VAL A 125 15.67 -2.18 5.69
#